data_AF-A0A0J5GHJ8-F1
#
_entry.id   AF-A0A0J5GHJ8-F1
#
_cell.length_a   1.000
_cell.length_b   1.000
_cell.length_c   1.000
_cell.angle_alpha   90.00
_cell.angle_beta   90.00
_cell.angle_gamma   90.00
#
_symmetry.space_group_name_H-M   'P 1'
#
loop_
_entity.id
_entity.type
_entity.pdbx_description
1 polymer ?
#
loop_
_entity_poly.entity_id
_entity_poly.type
_entity_poly.pdbx_seq_one_letter_code
_entity_poly.pdbx_strand_id
1 'polypeptide(L)'
;MDEMTNPDEEVIDQAAGAADDGQAGDSFDSGEVENNADDGEGQTGEEGAEGAEVDTEEVEIDGKRYAVPKELKDKILMHGDYTRKTQEVAEQRRVLEQEAQEFGHRQERIMSHMQEHAQLIAISEQLAQYDQINWQALNQEDPQQAQALFFQRQQLQEAQQQLGARLSQAEQQFALEKQQETAKRIEQGRAVLAKEIPGWNPEMAGKVRSFGVQVFGSEEAMSKSLDLADPRNIKMLHLARIGFEAQQKATQKPKPAPAKPVTKVSSGSNAVQKPPEKMTDAEWYRWRQSQKKS
;
A
#
# COMPACT_ATOMS: atom_id res chain seq x y z
N MET A 1 14.53 63.71 -3.40
CA MET A 1 15.35 62.77 -4.18
C MET A 1 15.33 61.45 -3.43
N ASP A 2 14.42 60.51 -3.67
CA ASP A 2 13.28 60.34 -4.57
C ASP A 2 12.40 59.26 -3.89
N GLU A 3 11.12 59.55 -3.62
CA GLU A 3 9.96 59.09 -4.43
C GLU A 3 9.60 57.63 -4.05
N MET A 4 8.84 57.38 -2.97
CA MET A 4 7.36 57.32 -2.95
C MET A 4 6.75 56.89 -4.29
N THR A 5 6.38 55.62 -4.44
CA THR A 5 5.23 55.18 -5.27
C THR A 5 4.85 53.74 -4.92
N ASN A 6 3.96 53.60 -3.95
CA ASN A 6 2.85 52.68 -4.04
C ASN A 6 1.66 53.57 -4.44
N PRO A 7 1.00 53.31 -5.57
CA PRO A 7 -0.41 52.90 -5.45
C PRO A 7 -0.83 51.94 -6.57
N ASP A 8 -1.80 51.07 -6.28
CA ASP A 8 -3.04 51.04 -7.05
C ASP A 8 -4.02 50.06 -6.38
N GLU A 9 -4.87 50.68 -5.58
CA GLU A 9 -6.18 50.20 -5.17
C GLU A 9 -7.16 50.74 -6.22
N GLU A 10 -7.79 49.86 -7.01
CA GLU A 10 -8.95 50.24 -7.81
C GLU A 10 -10.13 49.34 -7.49
N VAL A 11 -11.24 50.00 -7.16
CA VAL A 11 -12.51 49.47 -6.73
C VAL A 11 -13.55 49.75 -7.82
N ILE A 12 -14.27 48.69 -8.22
CA ILE A 12 -15.68 48.65 -8.70
C ILE A 12 -15.99 49.32 -10.06
N ASP A 13 -16.49 48.55 -11.05
CA ASP A 13 -17.87 48.75 -11.54
C ASP A 13 -18.45 47.58 -12.35
N GLN A 14 -19.76 47.37 -12.16
CA GLN A 14 -20.63 46.50 -12.94
C GLN A 14 -21.01 47.20 -14.27
N ALA A 15 -21.07 46.47 -15.38
CA ALA A 15 -22.10 46.67 -16.41
C ALA A 15 -22.10 45.54 -17.46
N ALA A 16 -23.32 45.19 -17.86
CA ALA A 16 -23.71 44.17 -18.82
C ALA A 16 -23.37 44.52 -20.29
N GLY A 17 -23.38 43.52 -21.18
CA GLY A 17 -23.64 43.77 -22.61
C GLY A 17 -23.05 42.79 -23.64
N ALA A 18 -23.69 41.62 -23.79
CA ALA A 18 -24.02 40.91 -25.05
C ALA A 18 -23.04 40.76 -26.24
N ALA A 19 -22.87 39.49 -26.67
CA ALA A 19 -22.95 38.92 -28.04
C ALA A 19 -21.90 37.78 -28.23
N ASP A 20 -22.31 36.50 -28.33
CA ASP A 20 -22.54 35.74 -29.59
C ASP A 20 -21.23 34.95 -29.94
N ASP A 21 -21.14 33.64 -30.16
CA ASP A 21 -21.99 32.64 -30.84
C ASP A 21 -21.47 31.19 -30.58
N GLY A 22 -22.34 30.16 -30.74
CA GLY A 22 -22.04 28.74 -31.05
C GLY A 22 -21.69 27.77 -29.90
N GLN A 23 -22.58 27.02 -29.23
CA GLN A 23 -23.56 25.98 -29.63
C GLN A 23 -23.02 24.54 -29.80
N ALA A 24 -23.45 23.64 -28.88
CA ALA A 24 -23.93 22.25 -29.05
C ALA A 24 -24.09 21.64 -27.62
N GLY A 25 -25.28 21.48 -27.03
CA GLY A 25 -26.36 20.54 -27.40
C GLY A 25 -26.03 19.16 -26.79
N ASP A 26 -26.75 18.59 -25.82
CA ASP A 26 -28.19 18.31 -25.83
C ASP A 26 -28.71 17.93 -24.43
N SER A 27 -29.99 18.20 -24.21
CA SER A 27 -30.74 18.14 -22.96
C SER A 27 -31.46 16.80 -22.83
N PHE A 28 -31.35 16.11 -21.68
CA PHE A 28 -32.25 15.01 -21.34
C PHE A 28 -33.33 15.51 -20.38
N ASP A 29 -34.51 15.74 -20.96
CA ASP A 29 -35.75 16.06 -20.28
C ASP A 29 -36.35 14.81 -19.60
N SER A 30 -36.95 15.04 -18.44
CA SER A 30 -37.49 14.03 -17.54
C SER A 30 -38.95 13.72 -17.90
N GLY A 31 -39.28 12.45 -18.09
CA GLY A 31 -40.65 11.97 -18.28
C GLY A 31 -41.04 11.00 -17.18
N GLU A 32 -41.69 11.53 -16.16
CA GLU A 32 -42.37 10.88 -15.04
C GLU A 32 -43.43 9.87 -15.54
N VAL A 33 -43.42 8.68 -14.96
CA VAL A 33 -44.36 7.58 -15.26
C VAL A 33 -45.42 7.50 -14.17
N GLU A 34 -46.69 7.70 -14.52
CA GLU A 34 -47.79 7.16 -13.73
C GLU A 34 -49.02 6.77 -14.57
N ASN A 35 -49.61 5.65 -14.14
CA ASN A 35 -50.63 4.79 -14.77
C ASN A 35 -51.98 5.47 -15.09
N ASN A 36 -52.70 4.92 -16.08
CA ASN A 36 -54.03 4.37 -15.81
C ASN A 36 -54.49 3.32 -16.86
N ALA A 37 -55.27 2.37 -16.37
CA ALA A 37 -55.75 1.15 -17.01
C ALA A 37 -56.83 1.35 -18.08
N ASP A 38 -56.96 0.38 -19.01
CA ASP A 38 -58.24 -0.01 -19.57
C ASP A 38 -58.25 -1.51 -19.94
N ASP A 39 -59.34 -2.17 -19.55
CA ASP A 39 -59.62 -3.59 -19.65
C ASP A 39 -60.40 -3.87 -20.95
N GLY A 40 -60.10 -4.97 -21.62
CA GLY A 40 -60.68 -5.29 -22.91
C GLY A 40 -60.47 -6.76 -23.28
N GLU A 41 -61.38 -7.61 -22.82
CA GLU A 41 -61.50 -9.00 -23.25
C GLU A 41 -61.69 -9.13 -24.77
N GLY A 42 -61.05 -10.13 -25.38
CA GLY A 42 -61.18 -10.35 -26.83
C GLY A 42 -60.42 -11.53 -27.43
N GLN A 43 -60.85 -12.75 -27.08
CA GLN A 43 -61.00 -13.89 -27.99
C GLN A 43 -59.75 -14.65 -28.52
N THR A 44 -59.84 -15.96 -28.30
CA THR A 44 -59.01 -17.07 -28.78
C THR A 44 -58.83 -17.11 -30.30
N GLY A 45 -57.58 -17.28 -30.73
CA GLY A 45 -57.21 -17.70 -32.08
C GLY A 45 -55.97 -18.61 -32.00
N GLU A 46 -56.17 -19.89 -32.27
CA GLU A 46 -55.15 -20.93 -32.31
C GLU A 46 -54.78 -21.18 -33.79
N GLU A 47 -53.67 -20.61 -34.26
CA GLU A 47 -52.95 -20.95 -35.50
C GLU A 47 -51.46 -20.74 -35.17
N GLY A 48 -50.56 -21.72 -35.26
CA GLY A 48 -50.24 -22.48 -36.46
C GLY A 48 -48.87 -22.00 -36.97
N ALA A 49 -47.80 -22.58 -36.40
CA ALA A 49 -46.37 -22.46 -36.68
C ALA A 49 -45.90 -21.71 -37.96
N GLU A 50 -44.91 -20.81 -37.79
CA GLU A 50 -43.77 -20.69 -38.71
C GLU A 50 -42.54 -20.09 -37.98
N GLY A 51 -41.39 -20.73 -38.16
CA GLY A 51 -40.17 -20.46 -37.38
C GLY A 51 -39.53 -19.13 -37.71
N ALA A 52 -39.42 -18.26 -36.71
CA ALA A 52 -38.28 -17.37 -36.58
C ALA A 52 -37.29 -18.06 -35.64
N GLU A 53 -36.13 -18.49 -36.15
CA GLU A 53 -34.97 -18.76 -35.29
C GLU A 53 -34.58 -17.43 -34.64
N VAL A 54 -35.20 -17.10 -33.51
CA VAL A 54 -34.69 -16.05 -32.65
C VAL A 54 -33.43 -16.62 -32.02
N ASP A 55 -32.29 -16.11 -32.46
CA ASP A 55 -30.98 -16.49 -31.94
C ASP A 55 -30.92 -16.10 -30.45
N THR A 56 -31.31 -17.05 -29.59
CA THR A 56 -31.37 -16.93 -28.14
C THR A 56 -30.08 -17.42 -27.52
N GLU A 57 -29.50 -16.62 -26.64
CA GLU A 57 -28.30 -17.00 -25.89
C GLU A 57 -28.61 -17.11 -24.39
N GLU A 58 -27.94 -18.04 -23.71
CA GLU A 58 -28.07 -18.19 -22.26
C GLU A 58 -27.37 -17.03 -21.53
N VAL A 59 -28.12 -16.37 -20.66
CA VAL A 59 -27.62 -15.37 -19.70
C VAL A 59 -27.91 -15.87 -18.29
N GLU A 60 -26.91 -15.82 -17.43
CA GLU A 60 -27.05 -16.12 -16.02
C GLU A 60 -27.38 -14.84 -15.25
N ILE A 61 -28.59 -14.76 -14.71
CA ILE A 61 -29.07 -13.63 -13.89
C ILE A 61 -29.44 -14.23 -12.53
N ASP A 62 -28.84 -13.70 -11.44
CA ASP A 62 -29.10 -14.13 -10.06
C ASP A 62 -29.01 -15.66 -9.84
N GLY A 63 -28.03 -16.31 -10.48
CA GLY A 63 -27.76 -17.75 -10.34
C GLY A 63 -28.74 -18.66 -11.09
N LYS A 64 -29.59 -18.11 -11.98
CA LYS A 64 -30.50 -18.87 -12.85
C LYS A 64 -30.22 -18.53 -14.32
N ARG A 65 -30.21 -19.57 -15.17
CA ARG A 65 -29.96 -19.42 -16.62
C ARG A 65 -31.26 -19.17 -17.34
N TYR A 66 -31.31 -18.11 -18.13
CA TYR A 66 -32.43 -17.77 -19.00
C TYR A 66 -31.94 -17.70 -20.45
N ALA A 67 -32.68 -18.34 -21.37
CA ALA A 67 -32.45 -18.17 -22.80
C ALA A 67 -33.16 -16.90 -23.25
N VAL A 68 -32.38 -15.85 -23.56
CA VAL A 68 -32.92 -14.52 -23.89
C VAL A 68 -32.50 -14.18 -25.32
N PRO A 69 -33.38 -13.55 -26.14
CA PRO A 69 -33.00 -13.06 -27.46
C PRO A 69 -31.75 -12.16 -27.39
N LYS A 70 -30.83 -12.28 -28.37
CA LYS A 70 -29.56 -11.53 -28.41
C LYS A 70 -29.71 -10.02 -28.09
N GLU A 71 -30.76 -9.37 -28.60
CA GLU A 71 -30.96 -7.93 -28.38
C GLU A 71 -31.32 -7.53 -26.93
N LEU A 72 -31.96 -8.44 -26.19
CA LEU A 72 -32.34 -8.20 -24.80
C LEU A 72 -31.21 -8.57 -23.84
N LYS A 73 -30.36 -9.54 -24.20
CA LYS A 73 -29.13 -9.87 -23.47
C LYS A 73 -28.21 -8.66 -23.34
N ASP A 74 -27.93 -7.95 -24.44
CA ASP A 74 -27.04 -6.79 -24.42
C ASP A 74 -27.58 -5.65 -23.56
N LYS A 75 -28.90 -5.39 -23.60
CA LYS A 75 -29.53 -4.39 -22.74
C LYS A 75 -29.46 -4.78 -21.26
N ILE A 76 -29.73 -6.04 -20.90
CA ILE A 76 -29.67 -6.52 -19.51
C ILE A 76 -28.23 -6.46 -18.97
N LEU A 77 -27.24 -6.90 -19.76
CA LEU A 77 -25.83 -6.81 -19.40
C LEU A 77 -25.39 -5.35 -19.19
N MET A 78 -25.82 -4.46 -20.10
CA MET A 78 -25.52 -3.04 -20.03
C MET A 78 -26.17 -2.35 -18.82
N HIS A 79 -27.40 -2.71 -18.44
CA HIS A 79 -28.05 -2.20 -17.23
C HIS A 79 -27.37 -2.69 -15.94
N GLY A 80 -26.93 -3.95 -15.90
CA GLY A 80 -26.15 -4.50 -14.78
C GLY A 80 -24.78 -3.81 -14.64
N ASP A 81 -24.09 -3.59 -15.75
CA ASP A 81 -22.82 -2.86 -15.78
C ASP A 81 -22.98 -1.38 -15.42
N TYR A 82 -24.05 -0.72 -15.88
CA TYR A 82 -24.34 0.67 -15.51
C TYR A 82 -24.64 0.80 -14.02
N THR A 83 -25.42 -0.13 -13.47
CA THR A 83 -25.71 -0.17 -12.03
C THR A 83 -24.44 -0.40 -11.22
N ARG A 84 -23.59 -1.35 -11.61
CA ARG A 84 -22.30 -1.61 -10.96
C ARG A 84 -21.37 -0.40 -11.06
N LYS A 85 -21.21 0.22 -12.24
CA LYS A 85 -20.37 1.39 -12.43
C LYS A 85 -20.87 2.61 -11.66
N THR A 86 -22.18 2.84 -11.62
CA THR A 86 -22.75 3.94 -10.83
C THR A 86 -22.53 3.70 -9.33
N GLN A 87 -22.65 2.45 -8.86
CA GLN A 87 -22.29 2.09 -7.48
C GLN A 87 -20.79 2.31 -7.21
N GLU A 88 -19.91 1.87 -8.10
CA GLU A 88 -18.46 2.09 -7.97
C GLU A 88 -18.10 3.58 -7.94
N VAL A 89 -18.72 4.40 -8.80
CA VAL A 89 -18.52 5.86 -8.81
C VAL A 89 -19.06 6.50 -7.53
N ALA A 90 -20.22 6.05 -7.03
CA ALA A 90 -20.79 6.51 -5.78
C ALA A 90 -19.89 6.14 -4.58
N GLU A 91 -19.35 4.92 -4.55
CA GLU A 91 -18.39 4.47 -3.53
C GLU A 91 -17.08 5.26 -3.60
N GLN A 92 -16.53 5.49 -4.79
CA GLN A 92 -15.33 6.31 -4.97
C GLN A 92 -15.54 7.74 -4.47
N ARG A 93 -16.68 8.37 -4.82
CA ARG A 93 -17.03 9.70 -4.31
C ARG A 93 -17.13 9.71 -2.79
N ARG A 94 -17.77 8.69 -2.21
CA ARG A 94 -17.90 8.55 -0.76
C ARG A 94 -16.54 8.43 -0.08
N VAL A 95 -15.63 7.63 -0.63
CA VAL A 95 -14.27 7.46 -0.08
C VAL A 95 -13.48 8.77 -0.19
N LEU A 96 -13.51 9.44 -1.33
CA LEU A 96 -12.82 10.72 -1.53
C LEU A 96 -13.36 11.82 -0.62
N GLU A 97 -14.68 11.89 -0.43
CA GLU A 97 -15.30 12.84 0.49
C GLU A 97 -14.89 12.56 1.94
N GLN A 98 -14.85 11.29 2.35
CA GLN A 98 -14.35 10.91 3.67
C GLN A 98 -12.88 11.30 3.86
N GLU A 99 -12.03 11.04 2.87
CA GLU A 99 -10.61 11.39 2.93
C GLU A 99 -10.40 12.91 2.99
N ALA A 100 -11.19 13.68 2.22
CA ALA A 100 -11.17 15.13 2.24
C ALA A 100 -11.61 15.68 3.62
N GLN A 101 -12.66 15.12 4.22
CA GLN A 101 -13.11 15.50 5.56
C GLN A 101 -12.05 15.16 6.63
N GLU A 102 -11.46 13.96 6.58
CA GLU A 102 -10.37 13.58 7.49
C GLU A 102 -9.14 14.48 7.33
N PHE A 103 -8.80 14.86 6.09
CA PHE A 103 -7.73 15.79 5.83
C PHE A 103 -8.04 17.18 6.41
N GLY A 104 -9.25 17.71 6.19
CA GLY A 104 -9.71 18.96 6.79
C GLY A 104 -9.59 18.96 8.31
N HIS A 105 -10.14 17.94 8.96
CA HIS A 105 -10.06 17.79 10.42
C HIS A 105 -8.62 17.64 10.93
N ARG A 106 -7.73 16.95 10.20
CA ARG A 106 -6.31 16.90 10.55
C ARG A 106 -5.67 18.28 10.51
N GLN A 107 -5.95 19.07 9.48
CA GLN A 107 -5.38 20.41 9.34
C GLN A 107 -5.91 21.38 10.39
N GLU A 108 -7.20 21.32 10.70
CA GLU A 108 -7.82 22.09 11.78
C GLU A 108 -7.16 21.77 13.12
N ARG A 109 -6.95 20.48 13.44
CA ARG A 109 -6.26 20.06 14.67
C ARG A 109 -4.82 20.54 14.74
N ILE A 110 -4.09 20.52 13.62
CA ILE A 110 -2.71 21.01 13.57
C ILE A 110 -2.68 22.53 13.79
N MET A 111 -3.55 23.27 13.12
CA MET A 111 -3.65 24.73 13.27
C MET A 111 -4.06 25.11 14.69
N SER A 112 -5.05 24.44 15.28
CA SER A 112 -5.47 24.72 16.65
C SER A 112 -4.34 24.46 17.65
N HIS A 113 -3.62 23.34 17.50
CA HIS A 113 -2.49 23.00 18.36
C HIS A 113 -1.35 24.02 18.23
N MET A 114 -1.07 24.49 17.01
CA MET A 114 -0.08 25.53 16.77
C MET A 114 -0.48 26.86 17.43
N GLN A 115 -1.76 27.24 17.34
CA GLN A 115 -2.29 28.45 17.98
C GLN A 115 -2.21 28.36 19.51
N GLU A 116 -2.55 27.21 20.09
CA GLU A 116 -2.42 26.98 21.54
C GLU A 116 -0.98 27.09 22.01
N HIS A 117 -0.02 26.50 21.29
CA HIS A 117 1.40 26.69 21.59
C HIS A 117 1.85 28.14 21.48
N ALA A 118 1.43 28.85 20.43
CA ALA A 118 1.75 30.27 20.26
C ALA A 118 1.17 31.12 21.42
N GLN A 119 -0.06 30.82 21.85
CA GLN A 119 -0.69 31.47 22.99
C GLN A 119 0.07 31.20 24.29
N LEU A 120 0.55 29.97 24.51
CA LEU A 120 1.37 29.63 25.67
C LEU A 120 2.67 30.44 25.70
N ILE A 121 3.33 30.57 24.54
CA ILE A 121 4.55 31.38 24.40
C ILE A 121 4.23 32.85 24.71
N ALA A 122 3.17 33.41 24.12
CA ALA A 122 2.78 34.79 24.37
C ALA A 122 2.47 35.08 25.86
N ILE A 123 1.76 34.17 26.54
CA ILE A 123 1.50 34.28 27.99
C ILE A 123 2.82 34.23 28.77
N SER A 124 3.74 33.34 28.38
CA SER A 124 5.04 33.22 29.05
C SER A 124 5.89 34.49 28.90
N GLU A 125 5.86 35.13 27.72
CA GLU A 125 6.54 36.40 27.46
C GLU A 125 5.91 37.54 28.27
N GLN A 126 4.59 37.60 28.38
CA GLN A 126 3.90 38.57 29.23
C GLN A 126 4.29 38.38 30.71
N LEU A 127 4.29 37.14 31.21
CA LEU A 127 4.73 36.82 32.57
C LEU A 127 6.17 37.24 32.84
N ALA A 128 7.07 37.05 31.87
CA ALA A 128 8.47 37.48 31.99
C ALA A 128 8.62 39.01 32.15
N GLN A 129 7.70 39.81 31.60
CA GLN A 129 7.68 41.26 31.81
C GLN A 129 7.33 41.62 33.27
N TYR A 130 6.42 40.88 33.90
CA TYR A 130 6.07 41.07 35.32
C TYR A 130 7.19 40.70 36.28
N ASP A 131 8.07 39.78 35.89
CA ASP A 131 9.22 39.38 36.72
C ASP A 131 10.30 40.47 36.77
N GLN A 132 10.28 41.44 35.85
CA GLN A 132 11.18 42.59 35.84
C GLN A 132 10.69 43.74 36.76
N ILE A 133 9.45 43.69 37.24
CA ILE A 133 8.84 44.73 38.07
C ILE A 133 9.35 44.62 39.51
N ASN A 134 9.86 45.73 40.06
CA ASN A 134 10.14 45.82 41.50
C ASN A 134 8.84 46.08 42.27
N TRP A 135 8.14 45.00 42.61
CA TRP A 135 6.86 45.03 43.31
C TRP A 135 6.89 45.78 44.65
N GLN A 136 8.00 45.72 45.37
CA GLN A 136 8.12 46.39 46.67
C GLN A 136 8.21 47.91 46.51
N ALA A 137 8.92 48.39 45.49
CA ALA A 137 8.99 49.82 45.18
C ALA A 137 7.65 50.32 44.63
N LEU A 138 7.07 49.61 43.66
CA LEU A 138 5.79 49.96 43.07
C LEU A 138 4.67 50.03 44.11
N ASN A 139 4.62 49.09 45.05
CA ASN A 139 3.61 49.10 46.11
C ASN A 139 3.79 50.23 47.13
N GLN A 140 4.99 50.82 47.25
CA GLN A 140 5.23 52.00 48.09
C GLN A 140 4.85 53.29 47.37
N GLU A 141 5.07 53.36 46.05
CA GLU A 141 4.75 54.51 45.20
C GLU A 141 3.26 54.57 44.85
N ASP A 142 2.68 53.46 44.38
CA ASP A 142 1.28 53.31 44.00
C ASP A 142 0.74 51.90 44.36
N PRO A 143 0.15 51.73 45.55
CA PRO A 143 -0.45 50.48 45.97
C PRO A 143 -1.60 49.99 45.07
N GLN A 144 -2.38 50.90 44.47
CA GLN A 144 -3.52 50.51 43.64
C GLN A 144 -3.05 49.93 42.31
N GLN A 145 -2.05 50.55 41.68
CA GLN A 145 -1.44 50.02 40.47
C GLN A 145 -0.75 48.68 40.72
N ALA A 146 -0.03 48.55 41.84
CA ALA A 146 0.59 47.28 42.24
C ALA A 146 -0.45 46.16 42.36
N GLN A 147 -1.59 46.43 43.01
CA GLN A 147 -2.66 45.46 43.16
C GLN A 147 -3.29 45.05 41.81
N ALA A 148 -3.52 46.01 40.91
CA ALA A 148 -4.07 45.74 39.58
C ALA A 148 -3.14 44.85 38.74
N LEU A 149 -1.84 45.18 38.70
CA LEU A 149 -0.86 44.39 37.95
C LEU A 149 -0.65 43.00 38.56
N PHE A 150 -0.70 42.89 39.89
CA PHE A 150 -0.61 41.60 40.56
C PHE A 150 -1.77 40.68 40.19
N PHE A 151 -3.00 41.21 40.15
CA PHE A 151 -4.17 40.46 39.72
C PHE A 151 -4.05 40.00 38.27
N GLN A 152 -3.59 40.87 37.37
CA GLN A 152 -3.35 40.50 35.97
C GLN A 152 -2.28 39.40 35.84
N ARG A 153 -1.18 39.50 36.59
CA ARG A 153 -0.15 38.45 36.64
C ARG A 153 -0.73 37.12 37.11
N GLN A 154 -1.57 37.13 38.15
CA GLN A 154 -2.21 35.93 38.66
C GLN A 154 -3.10 35.27 37.58
N GLN A 155 -3.92 36.06 36.88
CA GLN A 155 -4.75 35.54 35.78
C GLN A 155 -3.91 34.90 34.68
N LEU A 156 -2.78 35.52 34.32
CA LEU A 156 -1.86 34.97 33.32
C LEU A 156 -1.21 33.66 33.80
N GLN A 157 -0.84 33.55 35.07
CA GLN A 157 -0.31 32.30 35.65
C GLN A 157 -1.35 31.18 35.61
N GLU A 158 -2.59 31.48 35.99
CA GLU A 158 -3.70 30.51 35.93
C GLU A 158 -3.97 30.07 34.47
N ALA A 159 -4.00 31.02 33.54
CA ALA A 159 -4.15 30.73 32.11
C ALA A 159 -3.00 29.86 31.56
N GLN A 160 -1.76 30.16 31.93
CA GLN A 160 -0.58 29.39 31.54
C GLN A 160 -0.68 27.94 32.03
N GLN A 161 -1.05 27.75 33.30
CA GLN A 161 -1.19 26.41 33.90
C GLN A 161 -2.31 25.61 33.22
N GLN A 162 -3.46 26.23 32.97
CA GLN A 162 -4.58 25.57 32.30
C GLN A 162 -4.22 25.17 30.86
N LEU A 163 -3.57 26.06 30.11
CA LEU A 163 -3.17 25.80 28.74
C LEU A 163 -2.07 24.74 28.66
N GLY A 164 -1.08 24.79 29.56
CA GLY A 164 -0.03 23.78 29.67
C GLY A 164 -0.59 22.39 30.00
N ALA A 165 -1.59 22.31 30.89
CA ALA A 165 -2.26 21.05 31.22
C ALA A 165 -3.04 20.48 30.01
N ARG A 166 -3.75 21.34 29.26
CA ARG A 166 -4.47 20.93 28.03
C ARG A 166 -3.53 20.41 26.97
N LEU A 167 -2.43 21.12 26.70
CA LEU A 167 -1.42 20.71 25.72
C LEU A 167 -0.78 19.38 26.12
N SER A 168 -0.39 19.21 27.39
CA SER A 168 0.16 17.95 27.88
C SER A 168 -0.82 16.78 27.73
N GLN A 169 -2.11 17.01 28.01
CA GLN A 169 -3.14 16.01 27.81
C GLN A 169 -3.32 15.65 26.33
N ALA A 170 -3.31 16.66 25.44
CA ALA A 170 -3.41 16.45 24.00
C ALA A 170 -2.20 15.66 23.45
N GLU A 171 -0.99 15.97 23.89
CA GLU A 171 0.23 15.22 23.55
C GLU A 171 0.14 13.75 23.97
N GLN A 172 -0.34 13.48 25.19
CA GLN A 172 -0.54 12.11 25.68
C GLN A 172 -1.58 11.36 24.85
N GLN A 173 -2.71 12.00 24.51
CA GLN A 173 -3.73 11.40 23.65
C GLN A 173 -3.20 11.10 22.25
N PHE A 174 -2.47 12.04 21.66
CA PHE A 174 -1.85 11.86 20.35
C PHE A 174 -0.83 10.71 20.35
N ALA A 175 0.00 10.60 21.40
CA ALA A 175 0.95 9.51 21.54
C ALA A 175 0.25 8.14 21.63
N LEU A 176 -0.86 8.06 22.38
CA LEU A 176 -1.67 6.85 22.47
C LEU A 176 -2.35 6.50 21.15
N GLU A 177 -2.92 7.47 20.45
CA GLU A 177 -3.55 7.28 19.12
C GLU A 177 -2.52 6.73 18.13
N LYS A 178 -1.34 7.33 18.08
CA LYS A 178 -0.23 6.89 17.23
C LYS A 178 0.23 5.47 17.57
N GLN A 179 0.31 5.12 18.86
CA GLN A 179 0.66 3.77 19.29
C GLN A 179 -0.39 2.75 18.83
N GLN A 180 -1.68 3.06 18.98
CA GLN A 180 -2.78 2.20 18.54
C GLN A 180 -2.79 2.05 17.02
N GLU A 181 -2.60 3.13 16.28
CA GLU A 181 -2.52 3.10 14.82
C GLU A 181 -1.35 2.23 14.35
N THR A 182 -0.18 2.39 14.96
CA THR A 182 0.99 1.58 14.67
C THR A 182 0.73 0.10 14.95
N ALA A 183 0.09 -0.23 16.09
CA ALA A 183 -0.28 -1.59 16.42
C ALA A 183 -1.25 -2.20 15.40
N LYS A 184 -2.29 -1.45 14.99
CA LYS A 184 -3.24 -1.86 13.94
C LYS A 184 -2.54 -2.10 12.61
N ARG A 185 -1.65 -1.20 12.18
CA ARG A 185 -0.86 -1.36 10.94
C ARG A 185 0.01 -2.62 10.99
N ILE A 186 0.67 -2.89 12.13
CA ILE A 186 1.48 -4.10 12.32
C ILE A 186 0.61 -5.36 12.25
N GLU A 187 -0.58 -5.36 12.88
CA GLU A 187 -1.50 -6.50 12.83
C GLU A 187 -2.01 -6.76 11.40
N GLN A 188 -2.47 -5.71 10.72
CA GLN A 188 -2.89 -5.79 9.32
C GLN A 188 -1.74 -6.25 8.42
N GLY A 189 -0.53 -5.72 8.63
CA GLY A 189 0.67 -6.12 7.92
C GLY A 189 1.00 -7.60 8.12
N ARG A 190 0.87 -8.13 9.34
CA ARG A 190 1.04 -9.57 9.61
C ARG A 190 0.01 -10.42 8.86
N ALA A 191 -1.25 -9.99 8.81
CA ALA A 191 -2.29 -10.69 8.08
C ALA A 191 -2.02 -10.73 6.56
N VAL A 192 -1.54 -9.62 5.99
CA VAL A 192 -1.13 -9.55 4.58
C VAL A 192 0.06 -10.48 4.31
N LEU A 193 1.10 -10.41 5.15
CA LEU A 193 2.28 -11.26 5.01
C LEU A 193 1.95 -12.75 5.11
N ALA A 194 1.01 -13.12 5.99
CA ALA A 194 0.55 -14.50 6.12
C ALA A 194 -0.19 -15.02 4.87
N LYS A 195 -0.90 -14.13 4.16
CA LYS A 195 -1.58 -14.47 2.90
C LYS A 195 -0.59 -14.56 1.72
N GLU A 196 0.39 -13.66 1.66
CA GLU A 196 1.28 -13.54 0.50
C GLU A 196 2.54 -14.40 0.58
N ILE A 197 3.02 -14.72 1.79
CA ILE A 197 4.24 -15.50 1.99
C ILE A 197 3.86 -16.88 2.56
N PRO A 198 3.96 -17.95 1.77
CA PRO A 198 3.68 -19.30 2.24
C PRO A 198 4.52 -19.68 3.46
N GLY A 199 3.88 -20.16 4.52
CA GLY A 199 4.57 -20.57 5.74
C GLY A 199 5.08 -19.40 6.60
N TRP A 200 4.57 -18.18 6.40
CA TRP A 200 4.90 -17.04 7.25
C TRP A 200 4.54 -17.32 8.71
N ASN A 201 5.54 -17.24 9.58
CA ASN A 201 5.40 -17.46 11.01
C ASN A 201 6.42 -16.60 11.78
N PRO A 202 6.34 -16.53 13.13
CA PRO A 202 7.27 -15.72 13.93
C PRO A 202 8.76 -16.10 13.74
N GLU A 203 9.07 -17.37 13.47
CA GLU A 203 10.44 -17.83 13.24
C GLU A 203 11.00 -17.28 11.92
N MET A 204 10.20 -17.33 10.85
CA MET A 204 10.55 -16.76 9.55
C MET A 204 10.70 -15.24 9.63
N ALA A 205 9.81 -14.57 10.35
CA ALA A 205 9.92 -13.14 10.63
C ALA A 205 11.24 -12.82 11.36
N GLY A 206 11.64 -13.66 12.33
CA GLY A 206 12.93 -13.57 13.01
C GLY A 206 14.12 -13.70 12.06
N LYS A 207 14.10 -14.66 11.13
CA LYS A 207 15.14 -14.86 10.11
C LYS A 207 15.25 -13.69 9.13
N VAL A 208 14.11 -13.12 8.75
CA VAL A 208 14.07 -11.92 7.88
C VAL A 208 14.65 -10.72 8.61
N ARG A 209 14.29 -10.52 9.89
CA ARG A 209 14.88 -9.47 10.72
C ARG A 209 16.38 -9.66 10.90
N SER A 210 16.86 -10.86 11.23
CA SER A 210 18.31 -11.10 11.39
C SER A 210 19.08 -10.83 10.10
N PHE A 211 18.51 -11.19 8.95
CA PHE A 211 19.10 -10.85 7.67
C PHE A 211 19.14 -9.33 7.44
N GLY A 212 18.05 -8.61 7.77
CA GLY A 212 18.06 -7.16 7.77
C GLY A 212 19.18 -6.58 8.64
N VAL A 213 19.36 -7.08 9.87
CA VAL A 213 20.40 -6.57 10.77
C VAL A 213 21.79 -6.81 10.16
N GLN A 214 21.99 -7.96 9.52
CA GLN A 214 23.22 -8.25 8.80
C GLN A 214 23.47 -7.28 7.62
N VAL A 215 22.42 -6.90 6.89
CA VAL A 215 22.52 -5.99 5.73
C VAL A 215 22.74 -4.53 6.18
N PHE A 216 22.00 -4.07 7.19
CA PHE A 216 22.03 -2.68 7.66
C PHE A 216 23.05 -2.44 8.78
N GLY A 217 23.70 -3.49 9.28
CA GLY A 217 24.70 -3.45 10.35
C GLY A 217 24.12 -3.36 11.76
N SER A 218 22.92 -2.79 11.94
CA SER A 218 22.23 -2.74 13.22
C SER A 218 20.70 -2.66 13.05
N GLU A 219 19.96 -3.02 14.11
CA GLU A 219 18.50 -2.86 14.16
C GLU A 219 18.10 -1.38 14.08
N GLU A 220 18.88 -0.48 14.68
CA GLU A 220 18.64 0.95 14.64
C GLU A 220 18.79 1.52 13.22
N ALA A 221 19.86 1.13 12.52
CA ALA A 221 20.06 1.53 11.13
C ALA A 221 18.95 0.97 10.23
N MET A 222 18.51 -0.27 10.46
CA MET A 222 17.39 -0.87 9.72
C MET A 222 16.09 -0.12 9.95
N SER A 223 15.71 0.12 11.21
CA SER A 223 14.45 0.80 11.55
C SER A 223 14.41 2.26 11.09
N LYS A 224 15.56 2.93 11.01
CA LYS A 224 15.68 4.27 10.39
C LYS A 224 15.56 4.23 8.88
N SER A 225 15.97 3.13 8.24
CA SER A 225 16.01 3.00 6.78
C SER A 225 14.72 2.41 6.19
N LEU A 226 14.06 1.52 6.94
CA LEU A 226 12.86 0.80 6.53
C LEU A 226 11.78 0.96 7.59
N ASP A 227 10.59 1.38 7.15
CA ASP A 227 9.40 1.26 8.00
C ASP A 227 8.99 -0.21 8.11
N LEU A 228 9.34 -0.83 9.25
CA LEU A 228 9.01 -2.23 9.56
C LEU A 228 7.52 -2.45 9.88
N ALA A 229 6.71 -1.40 10.00
CA ALA A 229 5.26 -1.53 10.09
C ALA A 229 4.62 -1.78 8.71
N ASP A 230 5.29 -1.41 7.62
CA ASP A 230 4.81 -1.66 6.27
C ASP A 230 5.14 -3.11 5.83
N PRO A 231 4.12 -3.95 5.52
CA PRO A 231 4.35 -5.32 5.06
C PRO A 231 5.15 -5.41 3.76
N ARG A 232 5.13 -4.38 2.90
CA ARG A 232 5.87 -4.34 1.64
C ARG A 232 7.38 -4.38 1.87
N ASN A 233 7.85 -3.65 2.88
CA ASN A 233 9.26 -3.61 3.27
C ASN A 233 9.73 -4.96 3.80
N ILE A 234 8.89 -5.62 4.61
CA ILE A 234 9.17 -6.96 5.11
C ILE A 234 9.23 -7.97 3.96
N LYS A 235 8.31 -7.90 3.00
CA LYS A 235 8.30 -8.75 1.81
C LYS A 235 9.56 -8.55 0.96
N MET A 236 9.95 -7.31 0.72
CA MET A 236 11.18 -6.99 0.00
C MET A 236 12.41 -7.59 0.69
N LEU A 237 12.51 -7.43 2.01
CA LEU A 237 13.62 -7.97 2.80
C LEU A 237 13.64 -9.50 2.78
N HIS A 238 12.46 -10.13 2.83
CA HIS A 238 12.32 -11.58 2.68
C HIS A 238 12.80 -12.07 1.30
N LEU A 239 12.39 -11.41 0.21
CA LEU A 239 12.84 -11.74 -1.14
C LEU A 239 14.35 -11.54 -1.31
N ALA A 240 14.89 -10.45 -0.78
CA ALA A 240 16.32 -10.17 -0.77
C ALA A 240 17.10 -11.28 -0.04
N ARG A 241 16.60 -11.77 1.10
CA ARG A 241 17.19 -12.90 1.83
C ARG A 241 17.22 -14.16 0.97
N ILE A 242 16.11 -14.51 0.32
CA ILE A 242 16.05 -15.70 -0.55
C ILE A 242 17.03 -15.56 -1.72
N GLY A 243 17.08 -14.40 -2.36
CA GLY A 243 18.01 -14.13 -3.45
C GLY A 243 19.47 -14.26 -3.02
N PHE A 244 19.81 -13.72 -1.84
CA PHE A 244 21.14 -13.83 -1.26
C PHE A 244 21.52 -15.28 -0.95
N GLU A 245 20.63 -16.06 -0.35
CA GLU A 245 20.86 -17.50 -0.10
C GLU A 245 21.01 -18.30 -1.39
N ALA A 246 20.20 -18.00 -2.42
CA ALA A 246 20.29 -18.65 -3.72
C ALA A 246 21.64 -18.35 -4.40
N GLN A 247 22.10 -17.10 -4.34
CA GLN A 247 23.41 -16.70 -4.89
C GLN A 247 24.57 -17.39 -4.16
N GLN A 248 24.51 -17.50 -2.83
CA GLN A 248 25.51 -18.25 -2.06
C GLN A 248 25.53 -19.74 -2.41
N LYS A 249 24.36 -20.35 -2.62
CA LYS A 249 24.28 -21.76 -3.04
C LYS A 249 24.78 -21.97 -4.46
N ALA A 250 24.51 -21.03 -5.38
CA ALA A 250 24.99 -21.09 -6.76
C ALA A 250 26.51 -20.95 -6.88
N THR A 251 27.13 -20.20 -5.97
CA THR A 251 28.60 -20.03 -5.93
C THR A 251 29.33 -21.21 -5.25
N GLN A 252 28.61 -22.02 -4.47
CA GLN A 252 29.12 -23.30 -3.95
C GLN A 252 29.06 -24.36 -5.05
N LYS A 253 30.16 -24.48 -5.81
CA LYS A 253 30.37 -25.52 -6.83
C LYS A 253 30.02 -26.89 -6.24
N PRO A 254 29.12 -27.70 -6.85
CA PRO A 254 28.77 -29.00 -6.31
C PRO A 254 30.05 -29.84 -6.15
N LYS A 255 30.24 -30.43 -4.95
CA LYS A 255 31.34 -31.38 -4.73
C LYS A 255 31.28 -32.43 -5.86
N PRO A 256 32.37 -32.68 -6.60
CA PRO A 256 32.36 -33.71 -7.62
C PRO A 256 31.91 -35.01 -6.95
N ALA A 257 30.89 -35.64 -7.49
CA ALA A 257 30.45 -36.94 -7.02
C ALA A 257 31.68 -37.86 -6.99
N PRO A 258 31.89 -38.67 -5.93
CA PRO A 258 33.02 -39.59 -5.89
C PRO A 258 32.94 -40.45 -7.14
N ALA A 259 33.96 -40.33 -8.00
CA ALA A 259 34.04 -41.09 -9.23
C ALA A 259 33.92 -42.56 -8.83
N LYS A 260 32.85 -43.23 -9.27
CA LYS A 260 32.75 -44.69 -9.12
C LYS A 260 34.01 -45.25 -9.79
N PRO A 261 34.83 -46.06 -9.09
CA PRO A 261 36.03 -46.61 -9.69
C PRO A 261 35.60 -47.34 -10.96
N VAL A 262 36.19 -46.97 -12.09
CA VAL A 262 36.05 -47.72 -13.33
C VAL A 262 36.44 -49.14 -12.96
N THR A 263 35.48 -50.07 -13.02
CA THR A 263 35.79 -51.48 -12.92
C THR A 263 36.81 -51.74 -14.00
N LYS A 264 38.08 -51.94 -13.61
CA LYS A 264 39.08 -52.51 -14.51
C LYS A 264 38.43 -53.78 -15.02
N VAL A 265 38.02 -53.77 -16.29
CA VAL A 265 37.80 -55.01 -17.02
C VAL A 265 39.05 -55.82 -16.76
N SER A 266 38.89 -56.93 -16.06
CA SER A 266 39.97 -57.89 -15.91
C SER A 266 40.41 -58.19 -17.34
N SER A 267 41.67 -57.86 -17.63
CA SER A 267 42.34 -58.35 -18.82
C SER A 267 42.38 -59.87 -18.64
N GLY A 268 41.33 -60.55 -19.11
CA GLY A 268 41.39 -61.96 -19.43
C GLY A 268 42.64 -62.14 -20.28
N SER A 269 43.55 -62.96 -19.79
CA SER A 269 44.79 -63.33 -20.44
C SER A 269 44.48 -63.96 -21.81
N ASN A 270 44.33 -63.13 -22.83
CA ASN A 270 44.68 -63.52 -24.18
C ASN A 270 46.19 -63.36 -24.26
N ALA A 271 46.88 -64.48 -24.10
CA ALA A 271 48.29 -64.60 -24.41
C ALA A 271 48.48 -64.08 -25.85
N VAL A 272 49.09 -62.90 -25.97
CA VAL A 272 49.56 -62.37 -27.25
C VAL A 272 50.57 -63.39 -27.78
N GLN A 273 50.14 -64.25 -28.71
CA GLN A 273 51.06 -65.14 -29.40
C GLN A 273 51.99 -64.25 -30.22
N LYS A 274 53.28 -64.23 -29.87
CA LYS A 274 54.30 -63.58 -30.69
C LYS A 274 54.24 -64.19 -32.10
N PRO A 275 54.30 -63.40 -33.17
CA PRO A 275 54.36 -63.96 -34.51
C PRO A 275 55.62 -64.85 -34.64
N PRO A 276 55.55 -65.98 -35.38
CA PRO A 276 56.64 -66.96 -35.46
C PRO A 276 57.99 -66.37 -35.88
N GLU A 277 57.97 -65.28 -36.64
CA GLU A 277 59.15 -64.54 -37.14
C GLU A 277 59.93 -63.80 -36.05
N LYS A 278 59.35 -63.63 -34.86
CA LYS A 278 59.96 -62.95 -33.72
C LYS A 278 60.21 -63.88 -32.52
N MET A 279 60.05 -65.19 -32.72
CA MET A 279 60.39 -66.20 -31.72
C MET A 279 61.85 -66.63 -31.89
N THR A 280 62.51 -66.94 -30.78
CA THR A 280 63.80 -67.66 -30.82
C THR A 280 63.59 -69.12 -31.22
N ASP A 281 64.60 -69.78 -31.76
CA ASP A 281 64.52 -71.18 -32.23
C ASP A 281 63.95 -72.14 -31.17
N ALA A 282 64.32 -71.93 -29.90
CA ALA A 282 63.84 -72.72 -28.77
C ALA A 282 62.36 -72.46 -28.44
N GLU A 283 61.88 -71.22 -28.59
CA GLU A 283 60.48 -70.85 -28.40
C GLU A 283 59.61 -71.38 -29.55
N TRP A 284 60.12 -71.31 -30.78
CA TRP A 284 59.44 -71.81 -31.97
C TRP A 284 59.28 -73.34 -31.96
N TYR A 285 60.31 -74.08 -31.53
CA TYR A 285 60.23 -75.54 -31.38
C TYR A 285 59.14 -75.94 -30.38
N ARG A 286 59.02 -75.23 -29.25
CA ARG A 286 57.98 -75.48 -28.24
C ARG A 286 56.58 -75.14 -28.74
N TRP A 287 56.43 -74.04 -29.47
CA TRP A 287 55.17 -73.67 -30.12
C TRP A 287 54.74 -74.69 -31.18
N ARG A 288 55.68 -75.21 -31.98
CA ARG A 288 55.40 -76.23 -33.00
C ARG A 288 55.01 -77.58 -32.37
N GLN A 289 55.59 -77.94 -31.23
CA GLN A 289 55.23 -79.14 -30.49
C GLN A 289 53.84 -79.03 -29.85
N SER A 290 53.43 -77.84 -29.38
CA SER A 290 52.08 -77.63 -28.85
C SER A 290 50.98 -77.69 -29.93
N GLN A 291 51.32 -77.44 -31.20
CA GLN A 291 50.39 -77.56 -32.34
C GLN A 291 50.16 -79.01 -32.79
N LYS A 292 51.06 -79.95 -32.48
CA LYS A 292 50.94 -81.37 -32.87
C LYS A 292 50.18 -82.24 -31.87
N LYS A 293 49.73 -81.67 -30.74
CA LYS A 293 49.04 -82.39 -29.66
C LYS A 293 47.55 -82.02 -29.57
N SER A 294 46.93 -81.82 -30.73
CA SER A 294 45.47 -81.83 -30.95
C SER A 294 45.14 -82.85 -32.03
#